data_AF-A0A1B9ANC1-F1
#
_entry.id   AF-A0A1B9ANC1-F1
#
_cell.length_a   1.000
_cell.length_b   1.000
_cell.length_c   1.000
_cell.angle_alpha   90.00
_cell.angle_beta   90.00
_cell.angle_gamma   90.00
#
_symmetry.space_group_name_H-M   'P 1'
#
loop_
_entity.id
_entity.type
_entity.pdbx_description
1 polymer ?
#
loop_
_entity_poly.entity_id
_entity_poly.type
_entity_poly.pdbx_seq_one_letter_code
_entity_poly.pdbx_strand_id
1 'polypeptide(L)' 'MSLNSIRDFEELDNFLFENDINLRCKKTGLFLKYSEPVEGVILFLVLEDGSLVELAAHQLEESFEIVPLAINT' A
#
# COMPACT_ATOMS: atom_id res chain seq x y z
N MET A 1 4.47 11.89 -4.46
CA MET A 1 2.99 11.76 -4.35
C MET A 1 2.68 11.34 -2.91
N SER A 2 1.48 11.63 -2.37
CA SER A 2 1.08 11.21 -1.00
C SER A 2 0.07 10.06 -1.10
N LEU A 3 -0.05 9.25 -0.04
CA LEU A 3 -1.09 8.22 0.03
C LEU A 3 -2.50 8.79 -0.13
N ASN A 4 -2.75 10.04 0.29
CA ASN A 4 -4.05 10.71 0.13
C ASN A 4 -4.43 11.03 -1.32
N SER A 5 -3.46 11.02 -2.24
CA SER A 5 -3.75 11.25 -3.66
C SER A 5 -4.09 9.96 -4.42
N ILE A 6 -3.93 8.79 -3.81
CA ILE A 6 -4.21 7.49 -4.42
C ILE A 6 -5.73 7.25 -4.46
N ARG A 7 -6.24 6.86 -5.63
CA ARG A 7 -7.67 6.66 -5.87
C ARG A 7 -8.05 5.20 -6.11
N ASP A 8 -7.11 4.41 -6.62
CA ASP A 8 -7.33 3.04 -7.03
C ASP A 8 -6.03 2.23 -6.97
N PHE A 9 -6.13 0.96 -7.39
CA PHE A 9 -5.03 0.02 -7.45
C PHE A 9 -3.91 0.48 -8.40
N GLU A 10 -4.25 1.03 -9.57
CA GLU A 10 -3.26 1.38 -10.60
C GLU A 10 -2.39 2.55 -10.13
N GLU A 11 -3.00 3.57 -9.53
CA GLU A 11 -2.24 4.66 -8.91
C GLU A 11 -1.37 4.16 -7.74
N LEU A 12 -1.86 3.21 -6.94
CA LEU A 12 -1.08 2.63 -5.84
C LEU A 12 0.13 1.88 -6.36
N ASP A 13 -0.06 0.96 -7.30
CA ASP A 13 1.02 0.11 -7.83
C ASP A 13 2.13 0.95 -8.47
N ASN A 14 1.74 1.94 -9.29
CA ASN A 14 2.67 2.90 -9.87
C ASN A 14 3.41 3.70 -8.79
N PHE A 15 2.72 4.16 -7.76
CA PHE A 15 3.33 4.93 -6.68
C PHE A 15 4.40 4.12 -5.92
N LEU A 16 4.13 2.86 -5.61
CA LEU A 16 5.09 1.99 -4.93
C LEU A 16 6.32 1.71 -5.80
N PHE A 17 6.09 1.41 -7.08
CA PHE A 17 7.16 1.11 -8.03
C PHE A 17 8.05 2.32 -8.33
N GLU A 18 7.46 3.48 -8.64
CA GLU A 18 8.22 4.68 -9.05
C GLU A 18 9.04 5.31 -7.92
N ASN A 19 8.63 5.10 -6.67
CA ASN A 19 9.26 5.76 -5.52
C ASN A 19 10.20 4.83 -4.74
N ASP A 20 10.36 3.56 -5.15
CA ASP A 20 11.16 2.55 -4.44
C ASP A 20 10.82 2.49 -2.94
N ILE A 21 9.51 2.34 -2.67
CA ILE A 21 8.95 2.34 -1.32
C ILE A 21 8.06 1.11 -1.12
N ASN A 22 7.79 0.81 0.14
CA ASN A 22 6.75 -0.12 0.55
C ASN A 22 5.82 0.54 1.58
N LEU A 23 4.68 -0.09 1.85
CA LEU A 23 3.76 0.30 2.89
C LEU A 23 3.90 -0.60 4.10
N ARG A 24 3.81 -0.01 5.30
CA ARG A 24 3.69 -0.74 6.56
C ARG A 24 2.34 -0.46 7.18
N CYS A 25 1.60 -1.52 7.55
CA CYS A 25 0.33 -1.38 8.23
C CYS A 25 0.56 -0.86 9.64
N LYS A 26 0.00 0.30 10.00
CA LYS A 26 0.21 0.93 11.32
C LYS A 26 -0.34 0.09 12.47
N LYS A 27 -1.39 -0.68 12.21
CA LYS A 27 -2.06 -1.51 13.23
C LYS A 27 -1.23 -2.75 13.61
N THR A 28 -0.62 -3.41 12.63
CA THR A 28 0.07 -4.69 12.82
C THR A 28 1.59 -4.58 12.79
N GLY A 29 2.12 -3.49 12.21
CA GLY A 29 3.55 -3.33 11.93
C GLY A 29 4.07 -4.17 10.77
N LEU A 30 3.21 -4.93 10.09
CA LEU A 30 3.58 -5.78 8.96
C LEU A 30 3.67 -4.99 7.67
N PHE A 31 4.57 -5.39 6.78
CA PHE A 31 4.67 -4.79 5.45
C PHE A 31 3.60 -5.33 4.51
N LEU A 32 3.27 -4.51 3.51
CA LEU A 32 2.55 -4.94 2.34
C LEU A 32 3.44 -5.90 1.54
N LYS A 33 2.87 -7.04 1.18
CA LYS A 33 3.50 -8.05 0.33
C LYS A 33 3.12 -7.85 -1.14
N TYR A 34 1.83 -7.68 -1.40
CA TYR A 34 1.29 -7.32 -2.71
C TYR A 34 -0.13 -6.76 -2.57
N SER A 35 -0.57 -6.00 -3.56
CA SER A 35 -1.96 -5.59 -3.75
C SER A 35 -2.62 -6.47 -4.82
N GLU A 36 -3.91 -6.74 -4.68
CA GLU A 36 -4.67 -7.47 -5.72
C GLU A 36 -5.27 -6.49 -6.75
N PRO A 37 -5.16 -6.79 -8.06
CA PRO A 37 -5.70 -5.95 -9.12
C PRO A 37 -7.21 -6.15 -9.23
N VAL A 38 -7.96 -5.45 -8.40
CA VAL A 38 -9.43 -5.44 -8.42
C VAL A 38 -9.91 -4.09 -8.96
N GLU A 39 -10.83 -4.13 -9.92
CA GLU A 39 -11.47 -2.91 -10.43
C GLU A 39 -12.34 -2.26 -9.35
N GLY A 40 -12.09 -0.98 -9.08
CA GLY A 40 -12.90 -0.17 -8.17
C GLY A 40 -12.10 0.71 -7.23
N VAL A 41 -12.79 1.29 -6.25
CA VAL A 41 -12.22 2.22 -5.26
C VAL A 41 -11.74 1.53 -3.99
N ILE A 42 -11.99 0.22 -3.87
CA ILE A 42 -11.56 -0.60 -2.74
C ILE A 42 -10.24 -1.26 -3.11
N LEU A 43 -9.26 -1.10 -2.23
CA LEU A 43 -7.95 -1.72 -2.31
C LEU A 43 -7.95 -3.01 -1.50
N PHE A 44 -7.39 -4.05 -2.09
CA PHE A 44 -7.17 -5.36 -1.48
C PHE A 44 -5.68 -5.54 -1.26
N LEU A 45 -5.24 -5.43 -0.01
CA LEU A 45 -3.83 -5.37 0.37
C LEU A 45 -3.45 -6.61 1.18
N VAL A 46 -2.53 -7.41 0.68
CA VAL A 46 -2.06 -8.62 1.36
C VAL A 46 -0.78 -8.31 2.11
N LEU A 47 -0.78 -8.54 3.43
CA LEU A 47 0.38 -8.34 4.29
C LEU A 47 1.35 -9.54 4.23
N GLU A 48 2.55 -9.38 4.77
CA GLU A 48 3.59 -10.43 4.78
C GLU A 48 3.16 -11.75 5.43
N ASP A 49 2.28 -11.70 6.43
CA ASP A 49 1.71 -12.87 7.10
C ASP A 49 0.58 -13.56 6.31
N GLY A 50 0.20 -12.99 5.16
CA GLY A 50 -0.91 -13.46 4.32
C GLY A 50 -2.28 -12.91 4.73
N SER A 51 -2.36 -12.06 5.75
CA SER A 51 -3.61 -11.39 6.11
C SER A 51 -4.04 -10.41 5.02
N LEU A 52 -5.34 -10.37 4.73
CA LEU A 52 -5.94 -9.43 3.79
C LEU A 52 -6.48 -8.20 4.53
N VAL A 53 -6.19 -7.02 4.00
CA VAL A 53 -6.77 -5.74 4.42
C VAL A 53 -7.57 -5.16 3.26
N GLU A 54 -8.85 -4.94 3.50
CA GLU A 54 -9.77 -4.31 2.54
C GLU A 54 -10.09 -2.90 3.02
N LEU A 55 -9.81 -1.89 2.20
CA LEU A 55 -10.11 -0.50 2.53
C LEU A 55 -10.36 0.35 1.28
N ALA A 56 -11.11 1.44 1.43
CA ALA A 56 -11.23 2.44 0.37
C ALA A 56 -9.94 3.26 0.26
N ALA A 57 -9.53 3.64 -0.95
CA ALA A 57 -8.23 4.32 -1.17
C ALA A 57 -8.00 5.56 -0.28
N HIS A 58 -9.05 6.33 0.04
CA HIS A 58 -8.95 7.49 0.93
C HIS A 58 -8.55 7.16 2.39
N GLN A 59 -8.64 5.89 2.80
CA GLN A 59 -8.28 5.41 4.14
C GLN A 59 -6.81 4.92 4.21
N LEU A 60 -6.08 4.97 3.09
CA LEU A 60 -4.75 4.41 2.98
C LEU A 60 -3.75 5.12 3.89
N GLU A 61 -3.77 6.45 3.93
CA GLU A 61 -2.87 7.23 4.80
C GLU A 61 -3.18 7.01 6.29
N GLU A 62 -4.44 6.77 6.65
CA GLU A 62 -4.81 6.47 8.04
C GLU A 62 -4.30 5.09 8.47
N SER A 63 -4.33 4.12 7.55
CA SER A 63 -4.06 2.70 7.83
C SER A 63 -2.60 2.29 7.64
N PHE A 64 -1.88 2.99 6.75
CA PHE A 64 -0.52 2.65 6.34
C PHE A 64 0.42 3.84 6.44
N GLU A 65 1.70 3.54 6.59
CA GLU A 65 2.78 4.51 6.47
C GLU A 65 3.76 4.08 5.37
N ILE A 66 4.36 5.07 4.72
CA ILE A 66 5.37 4.85 3.68
C ILE A 66 6.70 4.52 4.35
N VAL A 67 7.32 3.44 3.90
CA VAL A 67 8.67 3.03 4.32
C VAL A 67 9.56 2.96 3.08
N PRO A 68 10.65 3.73 3.00
CA PRO A 68 11.63 3.58 1.92
C PRO A 68 12.19 2.16 1.89
N LEU A 69 12.23 1.55 0.71
CA LEU A 69 13.01 0.35 0.51
C LEU A 69 14.47 0.82 0.46
N ALA A 70 15.19 0.65 1.57
CA ALA A 70 16.59 1.06 1.59
C ALA A 70 17.33 0.30 0.49
N ILE A 71 17.90 1.05 -0.46
CA ILE A 71 18.92 0.54 -1.37
C ILE A 71 20.07 0.12 -0.45
N ASN A 72 20.22 -1.18 -0.22
CA ASN A 72 21.47 -1.71 0.29
C ASN A 72 22.53 -1.32 -0.77
N THR A 73 23.33 -0.31 -0.44
CA THR A 73 24.52 0.15 -1.16
C THR A 73 25.46 -0.99 -1.52
#